data_AF-A0AAD8UZ15-F1
#
_entry.id   AF-A0AAD8UZ15-F1
#
_cell.length_a   1.000
_cell.length_b   1.000
_cell.length_c   1.000
_cell.angle_alpha   90.00
_cell.angle_beta   90.00
_cell.angle_gamma   90.00
#
_symmetry.space_group_name_H-M   'P 1'
#
loop_
_entity.id
_entity.type
_entity.pdbx_description
1 polymer ?
#
loop_
_entity_poly.entity_id
_entity_poly.type
_entity_poly.pdbx_seq_one_letter_code
_entity_poly.pdbx_strand_id
1 'polypeptide(L)'
;MFSLRSIFLTVLQLHLAQASKPQIGFELESFDMSLFNFRCSEDDYYSMKGHQVAGQRGNNWFLGVDDTPAKTWRLNPEYDIRCDLGDLESLKGITQEVKQSMRFLGYAKQVWVQNNQGKKDVCNPWKPRQLFSALSKSPDKAIWNLQATAPLMLEGIQDLLTTAVKKERNPLVGVSSRANLVYIQKSWIDSNQFLKEATGGSYWATQDMLGFLSVVSSTMRAATELSAPFYQPGRKFLYSLGPKGLIWIMPRHYWTSVFSLVRDKMPKDVKLWDILEHLACYRNTVDGQLQLDERFCDDTGDKRKPQPNGNLQKLAWSLKGGKDPLTVKEWIDSIQSTSTNGHDLPDALSEWDEKHFDGQIGGFSRLGKPFETALGSKRKIALWEFRGLGDITQSQISQHLEAIQVQVVKFHKRYSKSLPS
;
A
#
# COMPACT_ATOMS: atom_id res chain seq x y z
N MET A 1 -11.61 -20.03 17.74
CA MET A 1 -11.13 -20.47 16.41
C MET A 1 -10.02 -19.52 16.00
N PHE A 2 -8.77 -19.90 16.23
CA PHE A 2 -7.61 -19.09 15.87
C PHE A 2 -7.39 -19.20 14.35
N SER A 3 -7.31 -18.05 13.71
CA SER A 3 -7.17 -17.88 12.26
C SER A 3 -5.85 -18.47 11.76
N LEU A 4 -5.93 -19.54 10.96
CA LEU A 4 -4.84 -20.07 10.13
C LEU A 4 -4.47 -19.13 8.95
N ARG A 5 -5.00 -17.90 8.89
CA ARG A 5 -4.84 -16.98 7.74
C ARG A 5 -3.46 -16.31 7.63
N SER A 6 -2.57 -16.45 8.61
CA SER A 6 -1.29 -15.71 8.66
C SER A 6 -0.07 -16.44 8.09
N ILE A 7 -0.21 -17.62 7.45
CA ILE A 7 0.96 -18.47 7.12
C ILE A 7 1.56 -18.22 5.72
N PHE A 8 0.94 -17.48 4.80
CA PHE A 8 1.29 -17.65 3.36
C PHE A 8 1.94 -16.48 2.61
N LEU A 9 2.33 -15.41 3.29
CA LEU A 9 3.32 -14.44 2.78
C LEU A 9 4.72 -15.06 2.59
N THR A 10 4.88 -16.34 2.89
CA THR A 10 6.11 -17.01 3.31
C THR A 10 7.00 -17.51 2.17
N VAL A 11 6.49 -17.72 0.95
CA VAL A 11 7.28 -18.43 -0.08
C VAL A 11 8.31 -17.54 -0.79
N LEU A 12 7.98 -16.28 -1.12
CA LEU A 12 8.99 -15.33 -1.63
C LEU A 12 9.67 -14.52 -0.51
N GLN A 13 9.07 -14.45 0.68
CA GLN A 13 9.52 -13.57 1.77
C GLN A 13 10.46 -14.21 2.79
N LEU A 14 10.54 -15.56 2.87
CA LEU A 14 11.45 -16.26 3.78
C LEU A 14 12.92 -16.32 3.34
N HIS A 15 13.25 -15.90 2.11
CA HIS A 15 14.64 -15.95 1.62
C HIS A 15 15.32 -14.58 1.64
N LEU A 16 14.97 -13.71 2.60
CA LEU A 16 15.77 -12.53 2.92
C LEU A 16 16.93 -12.95 3.83
N ALA A 17 17.94 -13.60 3.23
CA ALA A 17 19.28 -13.30 3.69
C ALA A 17 19.50 -11.80 3.48
N GLN A 18 20.24 -11.14 4.37
CA GLN A 18 20.54 -9.71 4.29
C GLN A 18 21.19 -9.41 2.92
N ALA A 19 20.38 -8.98 1.96
CA ALA A 19 20.84 -8.72 0.60
C ALA A 19 21.83 -7.55 0.66
N SER A 20 22.91 -7.63 -0.12
CA SER A 20 23.90 -6.54 -0.19
C SER A 20 23.34 -5.27 -0.83
N LYS A 21 22.16 -5.37 -1.45
CA LYS A 21 21.43 -4.28 -2.10
C LYS A 21 19.96 -4.31 -1.68
N PRO A 22 19.31 -3.15 -1.58
CA PRO A 22 17.86 -3.09 -1.41
C PRO A 22 17.16 -3.79 -2.59
N GLN A 23 16.02 -4.43 -2.31
CA GLN A 23 15.24 -5.17 -3.30
C GLN A 23 13.94 -4.43 -3.64
N ILE A 24 13.40 -4.68 -4.83
CA ILE A 24 12.07 -4.22 -5.26
C ILE A 24 11.23 -5.44 -5.66
N GLY A 25 9.96 -5.40 -5.31
CA GLY A 25 8.95 -6.39 -5.66
C GLY A 25 7.90 -5.82 -6.61
N PHE A 26 7.32 -6.67 -7.44
CA PHE A 26 6.17 -6.35 -8.29
C PHE A 26 5.12 -7.45 -8.18
N GLU A 27 3.86 -7.05 -8.21
CA GLU A 27 2.71 -7.95 -8.20
C GLU A 27 1.92 -7.68 -9.49
N LEU A 28 1.60 -8.76 -10.21
CA LEU A 28 0.77 -8.72 -11.42
C LEU A 28 -0.44 -9.62 -11.19
N GLU A 29 -1.59 -9.00 -10.95
CA GLU A 29 -2.86 -9.70 -10.73
C GLU A 29 -3.75 -9.61 -11.97
N SER A 30 -4.50 -10.66 -12.31
CA SER A 30 -5.43 -10.58 -13.44
C SER A 30 -6.81 -11.17 -13.12
N PHE A 31 -7.83 -10.35 -13.30
CA PHE A 31 -9.23 -10.79 -13.34
C PHE A 31 -9.61 -11.45 -14.67
N ASP A 32 -8.85 -11.21 -15.74
CA ASP A 32 -9.06 -11.81 -17.05
C ASP A 32 -8.62 -13.27 -17.10
N MET A 33 -7.68 -13.66 -16.23
CA MET A 33 -7.04 -14.97 -16.22
C MET A 33 -7.43 -15.84 -15.03
N SER A 34 -8.69 -15.76 -14.58
CA SER A 34 -9.13 -16.52 -13.40
C SER A 34 -9.22 -18.04 -13.62
N LEU A 35 -9.02 -18.78 -12.54
CA LEU A 35 -9.12 -20.24 -12.49
C LEU A 35 -10.43 -20.66 -11.84
N PHE A 36 -11.09 -21.68 -12.39
CA PHE A 36 -12.43 -22.08 -11.97
C PHE A 36 -12.50 -23.54 -11.53
N ASN A 37 -13.19 -23.74 -10.41
CA ASN A 37 -13.68 -25.04 -9.98
C ASN A 37 -14.99 -24.89 -9.19
N PHE A 38 -16.11 -25.27 -9.79
CA PHE A 38 -17.44 -25.19 -9.19
C PHE A 38 -17.74 -26.28 -8.14
N ARG A 39 -16.81 -27.21 -7.92
CA ARG A 39 -16.95 -28.30 -6.94
C ARG A 39 -16.22 -28.02 -5.63
N CYS A 40 -15.50 -26.89 -5.54
CA CYS A 40 -14.71 -26.55 -4.37
C CYS A 40 -15.60 -25.99 -3.25
N SER A 41 -15.35 -26.41 -2.01
CA SER A 41 -15.98 -25.81 -0.84
C SER A 41 -15.35 -24.45 -0.53
N GLU A 42 -16.01 -23.65 0.31
CA GLU A 42 -15.47 -22.36 0.76
C GLU A 42 -14.19 -22.53 1.60
N ASP A 43 -14.15 -23.51 2.49
CA ASP A 43 -12.99 -23.78 3.34
C ASP A 43 -11.80 -24.26 2.52
N ASP A 44 -12.02 -25.18 1.58
CA ASP A 44 -10.98 -25.66 0.68
C ASP A 44 -10.46 -24.49 -0.18
N TYR A 45 -11.35 -23.62 -0.68
CA TYR A 45 -10.98 -22.40 -1.41
C TYR A 45 -10.01 -21.54 -0.60
N TYR A 46 -10.36 -21.20 0.64
CA TYR A 46 -9.51 -20.35 1.48
C TYR A 46 -8.18 -21.01 1.84
N SER A 47 -8.14 -22.34 1.93
CA SER A 47 -6.91 -23.08 2.24
C SER A 47 -5.85 -23.00 1.13
N MET A 48 -6.23 -22.66 -0.10
CA MET A 48 -5.33 -22.59 -1.26
C MET A 48 -4.67 -21.22 -1.48
N LYS A 49 -4.98 -20.22 -0.65
CA LYS A 49 -4.39 -18.89 -0.80
C LYS A 49 -2.88 -18.92 -0.60
N GLY A 50 -2.14 -18.24 -1.49
CA GLY A 50 -0.68 -18.28 -1.54
C GLY A 50 -0.08 -19.62 -1.97
N HIS A 51 -0.91 -20.60 -2.37
CA HIS A 51 -0.41 -21.83 -2.98
C HIS A 51 0.02 -21.59 -4.43
N GLN A 52 0.93 -22.44 -4.91
CA GLN A 52 1.53 -22.32 -6.23
C GLN A 52 0.58 -22.83 -7.32
N VAL A 53 0.49 -22.10 -8.43
CA VAL A 53 -0.25 -22.54 -9.62
C VAL A 53 0.69 -23.25 -10.60
N ALA A 54 0.34 -24.48 -10.95
CA ALA A 54 0.98 -25.34 -11.95
C ALA A 54 2.50 -25.53 -11.79
N GLY A 55 3.01 -25.41 -10.57
CA GLY A 55 4.45 -25.49 -10.32
C GLY A 55 5.26 -24.34 -10.95
N GLN A 56 4.61 -23.28 -11.44
CA GLN A 56 5.26 -22.15 -12.10
C GLN A 56 6.01 -21.30 -11.06
N ARG A 57 7.34 -21.28 -11.16
CA ARG A 57 8.25 -20.43 -10.38
C ARG A 57 9.58 -20.31 -11.11
N GLY A 58 10.29 -19.23 -10.85
CA GLY A 58 11.71 -19.08 -11.15
C GLY A 58 12.49 -18.73 -9.89
N ASN A 59 13.75 -18.34 -10.04
CA ASN A 59 14.60 -17.96 -8.90
C ASN A 59 14.10 -16.69 -8.19
N ASN A 60 13.36 -15.85 -8.92
CA ASN A 60 13.02 -14.48 -8.52
C ASN A 60 11.57 -14.12 -8.89
N TRP A 61 10.74 -15.12 -9.18
CA TRP A 61 9.31 -14.93 -9.39
C TRP A 61 8.53 -16.19 -9.04
N PHE A 62 7.25 -16.01 -8.74
CA PHE A 62 6.32 -17.07 -8.35
C PHE A 62 4.93 -16.78 -8.92
N LEU A 63 4.21 -17.81 -9.36
CA LEU A 63 2.79 -17.70 -9.70
C LEU A 63 1.96 -18.32 -8.57
N GLY A 64 1.30 -17.45 -7.80
CA GLY A 64 0.47 -17.79 -6.67
C GLY A 64 -1.02 -17.66 -6.93
N VAL A 65 -1.79 -17.99 -5.90
CA VAL A 65 -3.21 -17.67 -5.78
C VAL A 65 -3.34 -16.44 -4.87
N ASP A 66 -3.96 -15.38 -5.38
CA ASP A 66 -4.30 -14.14 -4.68
C ASP A 66 -4.97 -14.43 -3.32
N ASP A 67 -4.52 -13.73 -2.29
CA ASP A 67 -4.98 -13.89 -0.91
C ASP A 67 -6.21 -13.03 -0.56
N THR A 68 -6.70 -12.22 -1.51
CA THR A 68 -7.90 -11.39 -1.37
C THR A 68 -9.17 -12.25 -1.39
N PRO A 69 -10.23 -11.94 -0.60
CA PRO A 69 -11.48 -12.71 -0.63
C PRO A 69 -12.14 -12.68 -2.02
N ALA A 70 -12.08 -13.79 -2.77
CA ALA A 70 -12.85 -13.98 -4.00
C ALA A 70 -14.04 -14.93 -3.77
N LYS A 71 -14.77 -15.22 -4.85
CA LYS A 71 -15.87 -16.20 -4.83
C LYS A 71 -15.28 -17.61 -4.73
N THR A 72 -15.90 -18.49 -3.95
CA THR A 72 -15.43 -19.86 -3.64
C THR A 72 -15.10 -20.74 -4.85
N TRP A 73 -15.66 -20.44 -6.02
CA TRP A 73 -15.43 -21.16 -7.28
C TRP A 73 -14.40 -20.51 -8.21
N ARG A 74 -13.72 -19.43 -7.79
CA ARG A 74 -12.82 -18.60 -8.60
C ARG A 74 -11.54 -18.26 -7.85
N LEU A 75 -10.40 -18.68 -8.38
CA LEU A 75 -9.08 -18.18 -7.96
C LEU A 75 -8.60 -17.11 -8.95
N ASN A 76 -7.95 -16.06 -8.45
CA ASN A 76 -7.19 -15.15 -9.27
C ASN A 76 -5.71 -15.53 -9.15
N PRO A 77 -5.04 -15.85 -10.27
CA PRO A 77 -3.61 -16.06 -10.25
C PRO A 77 -2.89 -14.71 -10.18
N GLU A 78 -1.78 -14.70 -9.46
CA GLU A 78 -0.95 -13.53 -9.23
C GLU A 78 0.53 -13.88 -9.46
N TYR A 79 1.25 -13.02 -10.18
CA TYR A 79 2.71 -13.13 -10.28
C TYR A 79 3.37 -12.21 -9.28
N ASP A 80 4.10 -12.80 -8.34
CA ASP A 80 5.06 -12.10 -7.50
C ASP A 80 6.42 -12.11 -8.17
N ILE A 81 7.03 -10.94 -8.36
CA ILE A 81 8.35 -10.77 -8.95
C ILE A 81 9.22 -10.04 -7.94
N ARG A 82 10.49 -10.45 -7.81
CA ARG A 82 11.48 -9.80 -6.96
C ARG A 82 12.78 -9.59 -7.73
N CYS A 83 13.39 -8.42 -7.58
CA CYS A 83 14.73 -8.19 -8.12
C CYS A 83 15.52 -7.21 -7.26
N ASP A 84 16.84 -7.25 -7.41
CA ASP A 84 17.71 -6.27 -6.78
C ASP A 84 17.49 -4.88 -7.42
N LEU A 85 17.40 -3.85 -6.59
CA LEU A 85 17.12 -2.50 -7.05
C LEU A 85 18.25 -1.99 -7.96
N GLY A 86 17.89 -1.65 -9.21
CA GLY A 86 18.79 -1.13 -10.22
C GLY A 86 19.41 -2.19 -11.13
N ASP A 87 19.12 -3.49 -10.92
CA ASP A 87 19.53 -4.56 -11.83
C ASP A 87 18.50 -4.78 -12.95
N LEU A 88 18.58 -3.92 -13.98
CA LEU A 88 17.68 -3.97 -15.13
C LEU A 88 17.87 -5.23 -16.00
N GLU A 89 19.09 -5.78 -16.06
CA GLU A 89 19.35 -6.99 -16.86
C GLU A 89 18.75 -8.23 -16.21
N SER A 90 18.88 -8.38 -14.88
CA SER A 90 18.16 -9.44 -14.16
C SER A 90 16.65 -9.27 -14.30
N LEU A 91 16.12 -8.04 -14.22
CA LEU A 91 14.69 -7.80 -14.38
C LEU A 91 14.19 -8.19 -15.78
N LYS A 92 14.95 -7.88 -16.84
CA LYS A 92 14.63 -8.34 -18.21
C LYS A 92 14.54 -9.86 -18.29
N GLY A 93 15.52 -10.59 -17.74
CA GLY A 93 15.50 -12.05 -17.68
C GLY A 93 14.24 -12.59 -17.00
N ILE A 94 13.93 -12.08 -15.79
CA ILE A 94 12.76 -12.49 -15.02
C ILE A 94 11.46 -12.21 -15.77
N THR A 95 11.32 -11.02 -16.38
CA THR A 95 10.09 -10.67 -17.12
C THR A 95 9.88 -11.54 -18.35
N GLN A 96 10.93 -12.06 -18.98
CA GLN A 96 10.79 -13.02 -20.08
C GLN A 96 10.26 -14.38 -19.60
N GLU A 97 10.75 -14.88 -18.46
CA GLU A 97 10.24 -16.11 -17.86
C GLU A 97 8.76 -15.97 -17.46
N VAL A 98 8.40 -14.86 -16.80
CA VAL A 98 7.01 -14.55 -16.42
C VAL A 98 6.10 -14.51 -17.65
N LYS A 99 6.54 -13.85 -18.74
CA LYS A 99 5.81 -13.81 -20.02
C LYS A 99 5.61 -15.21 -20.61
N GLN A 100 6.58 -16.10 -20.50
CA GLN A 100 6.44 -17.49 -20.95
C GLN A 100 5.42 -18.25 -20.08
N SER A 101 5.46 -18.07 -18.76
CA SER A 101 4.47 -18.64 -17.83
C SER A 101 3.05 -18.14 -18.12
N MET A 102 2.87 -16.84 -18.40
CA MET A 102 1.57 -16.27 -18.77
C MET A 102 0.98 -16.91 -20.03
N ARG A 103 1.83 -17.14 -21.05
CA ARG A 103 1.41 -17.87 -22.26
C ARG A 103 1.00 -19.30 -21.95
N PHE A 104 1.78 -20.02 -21.14
CA PHE A 104 1.42 -21.37 -20.69
C PHE A 104 0.04 -21.37 -20.03
N LEU A 105 -0.17 -20.49 -19.05
CA LEU A 105 -1.43 -20.39 -18.31
C LEU A 105 -2.62 -20.10 -19.24
N GLY A 106 -2.41 -19.23 -20.23
CA GLY A 106 -3.41 -18.85 -21.21
C GLY A 106 -3.86 -19.95 -22.18
N TYR A 107 -3.01 -20.94 -22.43
CA TYR A 107 -3.33 -22.09 -23.30
C TYR A 107 -3.59 -23.38 -22.53
N ALA A 108 -3.38 -23.40 -21.21
CA ALA A 108 -3.61 -24.58 -20.40
C ALA A 108 -5.10 -24.95 -20.34
N LYS A 109 -5.42 -26.23 -20.61
CA LYS A 109 -6.78 -26.76 -20.46
C LYS A 109 -7.17 -26.92 -18.98
N GLN A 110 -6.18 -27.21 -18.15
CA GLN A 110 -6.32 -27.37 -16.71
C GLN A 110 -4.97 -27.11 -16.04
N VAL A 111 -5.01 -26.69 -14.77
CA VAL A 111 -3.85 -26.46 -13.92
C VAL A 111 -4.06 -27.11 -12.55
N TRP A 112 -2.96 -27.35 -11.84
CA TRP A 112 -2.98 -27.85 -10.47
C TRP A 112 -2.48 -26.77 -9.52
N VAL A 113 -3.18 -26.57 -8.41
CA VAL A 113 -2.70 -25.75 -7.29
C VAL A 113 -2.05 -26.67 -6.26
N GLN A 114 -0.89 -26.26 -5.75
CA GLN A 114 -0.12 -27.06 -4.82
C GLN A 114 0.52 -26.19 -3.73
N ASN A 115 0.61 -26.72 -2.53
CA ASN A 115 1.28 -26.04 -1.43
C ASN A 115 2.81 -25.98 -1.64
N ASN A 116 3.52 -25.36 -0.70
CA ASN A 116 4.98 -25.20 -0.76
C ASN A 116 5.78 -26.52 -0.67
N GLN A 117 5.17 -27.65 -0.28
CA GLN A 117 5.78 -28.98 -0.37
C GLN A 117 5.47 -29.70 -1.69
N GLY A 118 4.78 -29.06 -2.64
CA GLY A 118 4.35 -29.66 -3.90
C GLY A 118 3.17 -30.63 -3.76
N LYS A 119 2.50 -30.66 -2.60
CA LYS A 119 1.29 -31.45 -2.39
C LYS A 119 0.12 -30.74 -3.07
N LYS A 120 -0.57 -31.48 -3.95
CA LYS A 120 -1.76 -30.99 -4.64
C LYS A 120 -2.90 -30.72 -3.64
N ASP A 121 -3.58 -29.62 -3.86
CA ASP A 121 -4.80 -29.28 -3.12
C ASP A 121 -6.00 -30.13 -3.50
N VAL A 122 -6.97 -30.17 -2.60
CA VAL A 122 -8.19 -30.99 -2.70
C VAL A 122 -9.06 -30.59 -3.89
N CYS A 123 -9.10 -29.29 -4.23
CA CYS A 123 -9.93 -28.76 -5.30
C CYS A 123 -9.27 -28.82 -6.70
N ASN A 124 -8.35 -29.74 -6.93
CA ASN A 124 -7.76 -29.93 -8.25
C ASN A 124 -8.59 -30.86 -9.15
N PRO A 125 -8.51 -30.70 -10.49
CA PRO A 125 -7.81 -29.64 -11.21
C PRO A 125 -8.67 -28.39 -11.41
N TRP A 126 -8.01 -27.26 -11.64
CA TRP A 126 -8.66 -25.98 -11.95
C TRP A 126 -8.66 -25.71 -13.45
N LYS A 127 -9.71 -25.05 -13.96
CA LYS A 127 -9.81 -24.67 -15.38
C LYS A 127 -9.56 -23.16 -15.53
N PRO A 128 -8.50 -22.75 -16.25
CA PRO A 128 -8.37 -21.36 -16.67
C PRO A 128 -9.57 -20.96 -17.53
N ARG A 129 -10.22 -19.85 -17.21
CA ARG A 129 -11.32 -19.32 -18.03
C ARG A 129 -11.25 -17.80 -18.09
N GLN A 130 -11.24 -17.28 -19.31
CA GLN A 130 -11.40 -15.85 -19.56
C GLN A 130 -12.87 -15.48 -19.38
N LEU A 131 -13.14 -14.64 -18.37
CA LEU A 131 -14.50 -14.21 -18.00
C LEU A 131 -15.10 -13.23 -19.01
N PHE A 132 -14.28 -12.37 -19.60
CA PHE A 132 -14.71 -11.35 -20.56
C PHE A 132 -14.51 -11.85 -21.99
N SER A 133 -15.43 -12.69 -22.44
CA SER A 133 -15.40 -13.32 -23.78
C SER A 133 -15.44 -12.34 -24.96
N ALA A 134 -15.69 -11.05 -24.71
CA ALA A 134 -15.79 -10.03 -25.75
C ALA A 134 -14.46 -9.37 -26.12
N LEU A 135 -13.44 -9.37 -25.23
CA LEU A 135 -12.24 -8.56 -25.44
C LEU A 135 -11.00 -9.29 -25.95
N SER A 136 -10.86 -10.62 -25.78
CA SER A 136 -9.88 -11.44 -26.52
C SER A 136 -9.81 -12.87 -25.98
N LYS A 137 -9.83 -13.88 -26.87
CA LYS A 137 -9.46 -15.28 -26.56
C LYS A 137 -7.94 -15.50 -26.43
N SER A 138 -7.13 -14.48 -26.74
CA SER A 138 -5.66 -14.52 -26.73
C SER A 138 -5.10 -14.10 -25.36
N PRO A 139 -4.22 -14.92 -24.75
CA PRO A 139 -3.50 -14.61 -23.51
C PRO A 139 -2.69 -13.31 -23.58
N ASP A 140 -2.18 -12.93 -24.76
CA ASP A 140 -1.36 -11.73 -24.93
C ASP A 140 -2.13 -10.42 -24.70
N LYS A 141 -3.47 -10.48 -24.70
CA LYS A 141 -4.36 -9.33 -24.47
C LYS A 141 -4.99 -9.33 -23.08
N ALA A 142 -4.69 -10.32 -22.24
CA ALA A 142 -5.14 -10.31 -20.85
C ALA A 142 -4.58 -9.08 -20.13
N ILE A 143 -5.44 -8.42 -19.36
CA ILE A 143 -5.08 -7.26 -18.55
C ILE A 143 -4.58 -7.75 -17.19
N TRP A 144 -3.45 -7.18 -16.77
CA TRP A 144 -2.81 -7.39 -15.48
C TRP A 144 -2.76 -6.07 -14.73
N ASN A 145 -3.30 -6.03 -13.52
CA ASN A 145 -3.16 -4.91 -12.62
C ASN A 145 -1.75 -4.93 -12.01
N LEU A 146 -1.05 -3.81 -12.11
CA LEU A 146 0.30 -3.67 -11.62
C LEU A 146 0.34 -3.03 -10.23
N GLN A 147 1.06 -3.67 -9.32
CA GLN A 147 1.48 -3.11 -8.04
C GLN A 147 2.99 -3.27 -7.87
N ALA A 148 3.60 -2.46 -7.00
CA ALA A 148 5.01 -2.56 -6.70
C ALA A 148 5.27 -2.37 -5.20
N THR A 149 6.16 -3.17 -4.62
CA THR A 149 6.68 -2.93 -3.27
C THR A 149 8.12 -2.48 -3.38
N ALA A 150 8.42 -1.24 -2.98
CA ALA A 150 9.74 -0.66 -3.12
C ALA A 150 10.22 0.06 -1.84
N PRO A 151 11.52 0.01 -1.54
CA PRO A 151 12.08 0.77 -0.45
C PRO A 151 12.17 2.24 -0.88
N LEU A 152 11.65 3.14 -0.05
CA LEU A 152 11.62 4.57 -0.40
C LEU A 152 11.72 5.44 0.85
N MET A 153 12.54 6.49 0.74
CA MET A 153 12.65 7.54 1.74
C MET A 153 11.35 8.37 1.78
N LEU A 154 11.00 8.90 2.97
CA LEU A 154 9.82 9.74 3.15
C LEU A 154 9.86 11.03 2.30
N GLU A 155 11.04 11.57 1.99
CA GLU A 155 11.18 12.67 1.03
C GLU A 155 10.70 12.27 -0.38
N GLY A 156 10.96 11.03 -0.79
CA GLY A 156 10.45 10.48 -2.05
C GLY A 156 8.93 10.32 -2.02
N ILE A 157 8.35 9.95 -0.87
CA ILE A 157 6.90 9.89 -0.68
C ILE A 157 6.28 11.29 -0.81
N GLN A 158 6.89 12.31 -0.20
CA GLN A 158 6.48 13.71 -0.34
C GLN A 158 6.46 14.16 -1.80
N ASP A 159 7.53 13.86 -2.55
CA ASP A 159 7.62 14.17 -3.98
C ASP A 159 6.52 13.47 -4.77
N LEU A 160 6.26 12.18 -4.50
CA LEU A 160 5.22 11.42 -5.19
C LEU A 160 3.82 11.97 -4.93
N LEU A 161 3.49 12.33 -3.69
CA LEU A 161 2.21 12.96 -3.34
C LEU A 161 2.07 14.32 -4.05
N THR A 162 3.14 15.11 -4.09
CA THR A 162 3.16 16.40 -4.80
C THR A 162 2.90 16.20 -6.30
N THR A 163 3.65 15.30 -6.96
CA THR A 163 3.48 14.95 -8.37
C THR A 163 2.06 14.49 -8.66
N ALA A 164 1.49 13.66 -7.79
CA ALA A 164 0.13 13.15 -7.98
C ALA A 164 -0.94 14.24 -7.87
N VAL A 165 -0.87 15.11 -6.86
CA VAL A 165 -1.81 16.22 -6.71
C VAL A 165 -1.70 17.20 -7.88
N LYS A 166 -0.49 17.47 -8.37
CA LYS A 166 -0.23 18.31 -9.56
C LYS A 166 -0.65 17.66 -10.89
N LYS A 167 -1.12 16.42 -10.85
CA LYS A 167 -1.50 15.64 -12.04
C LYS A 167 -0.36 15.38 -13.02
N GLU A 168 0.87 15.37 -12.52
CA GLU A 168 2.05 15.03 -13.30
C GLU A 168 2.15 13.50 -13.49
N ARG A 169 2.84 13.08 -14.56
CA ARG A 169 3.05 11.66 -14.86
C ARG A 169 4.25 11.13 -14.08
N ASN A 170 4.08 9.98 -13.43
CA ASN A 170 5.15 9.24 -12.76
C ASN A 170 4.75 7.76 -12.65
N PRO A 171 5.68 6.80 -12.90
CA PRO A 171 5.35 5.37 -12.90
C PRO A 171 4.96 4.80 -11.51
N LEU A 172 5.23 5.53 -10.43
CA LEU A 172 4.83 5.17 -9.05
C LEU A 172 3.56 5.90 -8.56
N VAL A 173 2.94 6.73 -9.41
CA VAL A 173 1.70 7.42 -9.07
C VAL A 173 0.52 6.64 -9.64
N GLY A 174 -0.37 6.19 -8.75
CA GLY A 174 -1.55 5.42 -9.12
C GLY A 174 -2.52 6.17 -10.06
N VAL A 175 -3.28 5.38 -10.82
CA VAL A 175 -4.31 5.88 -11.75
C VAL A 175 -5.65 6.18 -11.08
N SER A 176 -5.84 5.75 -9.83
CA SER A 176 -7.08 5.87 -9.07
C SER A 176 -7.36 7.30 -8.55
N SER A 177 -8.55 7.47 -7.95
CA SER A 177 -9.04 8.76 -7.45
C SER A 177 -8.04 9.42 -6.51
N ARG A 178 -7.76 10.69 -6.80
CA ARG A 178 -6.81 11.54 -6.06
C ARG A 178 -7.49 12.42 -5.02
N ALA A 179 -8.78 12.18 -4.76
CA ALA A 179 -9.62 13.06 -3.94
C ALA A 179 -9.17 13.13 -2.46
N ASN A 180 -8.54 12.08 -1.95
CA ASN A 180 -8.12 11.99 -0.54
C ASN A 180 -6.66 12.36 -0.31
N LEU A 181 -5.91 12.71 -1.37
CA LEU A 181 -4.49 12.99 -1.24
C LEU A 181 -4.23 14.33 -0.58
N VAL A 182 -3.19 14.32 0.24
CA VAL A 182 -2.62 15.51 0.85
C VAL A 182 -1.12 15.51 0.66
N TYR A 183 -0.55 16.63 0.22
CA TYR A 183 0.85 16.95 0.47
C TYR A 183 0.94 18.20 1.36
N ILE A 184 1.51 18.06 2.54
CA ILE A 184 1.68 19.14 3.50
C ILE A 184 2.91 19.95 3.10
N GLN A 185 2.79 21.26 3.17
CA GLN A 185 3.89 22.18 2.92
C GLN A 185 4.32 22.85 4.23
N LYS A 186 5.60 23.21 4.31
CA LYS A 186 6.16 23.95 5.44
C LYS A 186 5.39 25.25 5.73
N SER A 187 4.95 25.94 4.67
CA SER A 187 4.15 27.16 4.75
C SER A 187 2.81 26.98 5.48
N TRP A 188 2.24 25.77 5.52
CA TRP A 188 0.98 25.51 6.24
C TRP A 188 1.20 25.57 7.75
N ILE A 189 2.34 25.05 8.21
CA ILE A 189 2.76 25.10 9.62
C ILE A 189 3.08 26.54 10.03
N ASP A 190 3.83 27.27 9.18
CA ASP A 190 4.20 28.67 9.47
C ASP A 190 3.01 29.64 9.42
N SER A 191 2.00 29.33 8.61
CA SER A 191 0.80 30.17 8.45
C SER A 191 -0.24 29.90 9.53
N ASN A 192 -0.24 28.72 10.15
CA ASN A 192 -1.18 28.36 11.20
C ASN A 192 -0.66 28.85 12.56
N GLN A 193 -1.40 29.76 13.20
CA GLN A 193 -0.99 30.36 14.48
C GLN A 193 -0.86 29.31 15.58
N PHE A 194 -1.81 28.38 15.71
CA PHE A 194 -1.75 27.33 16.72
C PHE A 194 -0.48 26.49 16.54
N LEU A 195 -0.22 26.00 15.32
CA LEU A 195 0.96 25.17 15.06
C LEU A 195 2.24 25.97 15.31
N LYS A 196 2.31 27.21 14.85
CA LYS A 196 3.48 28.07 15.07
C LYS A 196 3.76 28.28 16.56
N GLU A 197 2.73 28.52 17.37
CA GLU A 197 2.86 28.72 18.81
C GLU A 197 3.18 27.42 19.55
N ALA A 198 2.48 26.33 19.23
CA ALA A 198 2.66 25.03 19.86
C ALA A 198 4.02 24.41 19.55
N THR A 199 4.53 24.59 18.32
CA THR A 199 5.77 23.94 17.88
C THR A 199 6.99 24.86 17.87
N GLY A 200 6.83 26.15 18.14
CA GLY A 200 7.90 27.15 18.00
C GLY A 200 8.30 27.41 16.54
N GLY A 201 7.37 27.20 15.59
CA GLY A 201 7.61 27.32 14.14
C GLY A 201 7.97 26.00 13.45
N SER A 202 8.36 26.08 12.17
CA SER A 202 8.48 24.91 11.28
C SER A 202 9.89 24.31 11.15
N TYR A 203 10.81 24.58 12.06
CA TYR A 203 12.18 24.04 12.00
C TYR A 203 12.22 22.51 12.01
N TRP A 204 11.29 21.88 12.74
CA TRP A 204 11.12 20.43 12.84
C TRP A 204 10.52 19.78 11.59
N ALA A 205 9.87 20.58 10.73
CA ALA A 205 9.17 20.10 9.54
C ALA A 205 10.14 19.90 8.36
N THR A 206 11.11 19.02 8.56
CA THR A 206 12.03 18.56 7.51
C THR A 206 11.27 17.81 6.41
N GLN A 207 11.89 17.64 5.24
CA GLN A 207 11.19 17.09 4.08
C GLN A 207 10.66 15.66 4.29
N ASP A 208 11.34 14.84 5.10
CA ASP A 208 10.87 13.51 5.51
C ASP A 208 9.74 13.55 6.54
N MET A 209 9.79 14.48 7.50
CA MET A 209 8.67 14.73 8.41
C MET A 209 7.43 15.17 7.63
N LEU A 210 7.58 16.10 6.67
CA LEU A 210 6.50 16.48 5.77
C LEU A 210 5.98 15.28 4.97
N GLY A 211 6.87 14.42 4.46
CA GLY A 211 6.49 13.17 3.79
C GLY A 211 5.65 12.25 4.67
N PHE A 212 6.06 12.07 5.92
CA PHE A 212 5.31 11.29 6.92
C PHE A 212 3.93 11.89 7.19
N LEU A 213 3.86 13.17 7.53
CA LEU A 213 2.59 13.82 7.81
C LEU A 213 1.63 13.78 6.61
N SER A 214 2.16 13.94 5.39
CA SER A 214 1.39 13.93 4.14
C SER A 214 0.76 12.56 3.85
N VAL A 215 1.52 11.48 3.98
CA VAL A 215 1.00 10.13 3.73
C VAL A 215 0.03 9.69 4.83
N VAL A 216 0.29 10.08 6.09
CA VAL A 216 -0.65 9.86 7.20
C VAL A 216 -1.93 10.65 6.96
N SER A 217 -1.86 11.94 6.63
CA SER A 217 -3.02 12.78 6.34
C SER A 217 -3.84 12.27 5.14
N SER A 218 -3.17 11.77 4.10
CA SER A 218 -3.84 11.13 2.96
C SER A 218 -4.61 9.87 3.39
N THR A 219 -4.00 9.08 4.28
CA THR A 219 -4.61 7.87 4.84
C THR A 219 -5.83 8.21 5.70
N MET A 220 -5.70 9.19 6.60
CA MET A 220 -6.79 9.68 7.45
C MET A 220 -8.01 10.13 6.62
N ARG A 221 -7.79 10.86 5.52
CA ARG A 221 -8.86 11.35 4.65
C ARG A 221 -9.55 10.26 3.83
N ALA A 222 -8.91 9.10 3.67
CA ALA A 222 -9.54 7.95 3.04
C ALA A 222 -10.59 7.29 3.94
N ALA A 223 -10.54 7.50 5.26
CA ALA A 223 -11.60 7.06 6.16
C ALA A 223 -12.92 7.82 5.90
N THR A 224 -14.04 7.25 6.35
CA THR A 224 -15.35 7.89 6.17
C THR A 224 -16.15 7.88 7.47
N GLU A 225 -17.10 8.80 7.59
CA GLU A 225 -17.99 8.85 8.74
C GLU A 225 -18.83 7.57 8.85
N LEU A 226 -19.03 7.06 10.06
CA LEU A 226 -19.86 5.88 10.31
C LEU A 226 -21.33 6.08 9.91
N SER A 227 -21.78 7.33 9.85
CA SER A 227 -23.11 7.72 9.36
C SER A 227 -23.30 7.53 7.85
N ALA A 228 -22.20 7.38 7.10
CA ALA A 228 -22.22 7.40 5.65
C ALA A 228 -23.05 6.25 5.06
N PRO A 229 -23.73 6.47 3.92
CA PRO A 229 -24.73 5.53 3.41
C PRO A 229 -24.21 4.11 3.14
N PHE A 230 -22.92 3.92 2.90
CA PHE A 230 -22.32 2.61 2.64
C PHE A 230 -22.17 1.76 3.91
N TYR A 231 -22.15 2.37 5.09
CA TYR A 231 -22.20 1.66 6.37
C TYR A 231 -23.63 1.35 6.84
N GLN A 232 -24.66 1.87 6.16
CA GLN A 232 -26.04 1.63 6.56
C GLN A 232 -26.53 0.22 6.17
N PRO A 233 -27.24 -0.50 7.07
CA PRO A 233 -27.82 -1.81 6.77
C PRO A 233 -28.76 -1.76 5.55
N GLY A 234 -28.69 -2.77 4.69
CA GLY A 234 -29.64 -2.95 3.58
C GLY A 234 -29.19 -2.42 2.21
N ARG A 235 -28.10 -1.64 2.12
CA ARG A 235 -27.52 -1.29 0.81
C ARG A 235 -26.69 -2.45 0.25
N LYS A 236 -26.99 -2.84 -1.01
CA LYS A 236 -26.34 -3.96 -1.72
C LYS A 236 -24.98 -3.60 -2.36
N PHE A 237 -24.52 -2.36 -2.24
CA PHE A 237 -23.34 -1.90 -2.98
C PHE A 237 -22.06 -1.85 -2.14
N LEU A 238 -21.02 -2.41 -2.78
CA LEU A 238 -19.58 -2.41 -2.48
C LEU A 238 -19.18 -3.17 -1.21
N TYR A 239 -18.31 -4.17 -1.41
CA TYR A 239 -17.51 -4.78 -0.35
C TYR A 239 -16.82 -3.65 0.43
N SER A 240 -16.67 -3.79 1.76
CA SER A 240 -15.83 -2.86 2.52
C SER A 240 -14.44 -2.98 1.93
N LEU A 241 -14.06 -1.99 1.12
CA LEU A 241 -12.68 -1.80 0.71
C LEU A 241 -12.02 -1.28 1.99
N GLY A 242 -11.28 -2.15 2.67
CA GLY A 242 -10.43 -1.74 3.77
C GLY A 242 -9.52 -0.57 3.37
N PRO A 243 -8.75 0.01 4.30
CA PRO A 243 -7.88 1.17 4.04
C PRO A 243 -7.05 1.05 2.74
N LYS A 244 -6.65 -0.17 2.38
CA LYS A 244 -5.88 -0.50 1.16
C LYS A 244 -6.57 -0.19 -0.16
N GLY A 245 -7.90 -0.28 -0.22
CA GLY A 245 -8.63 -0.02 -1.46
C GLY A 245 -8.78 1.48 -1.77
N LEU A 246 -8.44 2.34 -0.81
CA LEU A 246 -8.70 3.78 -0.88
C LEU A 246 -7.42 4.63 -0.97
N ILE A 247 -6.25 4.01 -0.83
CA ILE A 247 -4.94 4.68 -0.80
C ILE A 247 -3.98 3.89 -1.68
N TRP A 248 -3.22 4.57 -2.55
CA TRP A 248 -2.26 3.88 -3.42
C TRP A 248 -0.88 3.68 -2.78
N ILE A 249 -0.51 4.45 -1.75
CA ILE A 249 0.76 4.30 -1.02
C ILE A 249 0.45 3.78 0.38
N MET A 250 1.00 2.64 0.74
CA MET A 250 0.87 2.10 2.09
C MET A 250 2.19 1.50 2.58
N PRO A 251 2.53 1.64 3.86
CA PRO A 251 3.73 1.04 4.38
C PRO A 251 3.52 -0.47 4.60
N ARG A 252 4.55 -1.26 4.26
CA ARG A 252 4.61 -2.68 4.62
C ARG A 252 5.18 -2.89 6.02
N HIS A 253 5.81 -1.86 6.60
CA HIS A 253 6.17 -1.78 8.02
C HIS A 253 5.05 -1.12 8.85
N TYR A 254 5.01 -1.38 10.16
CA TYR A 254 4.03 -0.71 11.03
C TYR A 254 4.17 0.81 10.95
N TRP A 255 3.07 1.55 11.12
CA TRP A 255 3.13 3.01 11.11
C TRP A 255 3.97 3.55 12.28
N THR A 256 4.00 2.84 13.40
CA THR A 256 4.92 3.09 14.54
C THR A 256 6.38 2.99 14.13
N SER A 257 6.74 1.98 13.34
CA SER A 257 8.09 1.81 12.81
C SER A 257 8.41 2.96 11.87
N VAL A 258 7.53 3.27 10.92
CA VAL A 258 7.74 4.40 9.99
C VAL A 258 7.89 5.72 10.74
N PHE A 259 7.04 5.97 11.74
CA PHE A 259 7.12 7.16 12.59
C PHE A 259 8.44 7.26 13.34
N SER A 260 9.01 6.13 13.79
CA SER A 260 10.31 6.11 14.48
C SER A 260 11.46 6.70 13.65
N LEU A 261 11.33 6.76 12.32
CA LEU A 261 12.33 7.37 11.41
C LEU A 261 12.36 8.90 11.50
N VAL A 262 11.31 9.53 12.03
CA VAL A 262 11.17 11.00 12.10
C VAL A 262 10.76 11.52 13.48
N ARG A 263 10.48 10.62 14.43
CA ARG A 263 9.95 10.95 15.76
C ARG A 263 10.84 11.92 16.53
N ASP A 264 12.16 11.78 16.43
CA ASP A 264 13.14 12.64 17.11
C ASP A 264 13.06 14.11 16.66
N LYS A 265 12.46 14.37 15.50
CA LYS A 265 12.22 15.72 14.99
C LYS A 265 10.96 16.36 15.56
N MET A 266 9.99 15.56 16.03
CA MET A 266 8.74 16.10 16.56
C MET A 266 8.99 17.01 17.78
N PRO A 267 8.22 18.11 17.92
CA PRO A 267 8.20 18.90 19.15
C PRO A 267 7.82 18.02 20.36
N LYS A 268 8.57 18.14 21.47
CA LYS A 268 8.47 17.22 22.61
C LYS A 268 7.11 17.22 23.32
N ASP A 269 6.42 18.36 23.32
CA ASP A 269 5.20 18.58 24.10
C ASP A 269 3.93 18.67 23.24
N VAL A 270 4.01 18.28 21.96
CA VAL A 270 2.88 18.35 21.02
C VAL A 270 2.51 16.94 20.56
N LYS A 271 1.21 16.61 20.60
CA LYS A 271 0.73 15.32 20.11
C LYS A 271 0.64 15.31 18.59
N LEU A 272 0.89 14.15 17.99
CA LEU A 272 0.77 13.94 16.56
C LEU A 272 -0.67 14.20 16.08
N TRP A 273 -1.67 13.81 16.87
CA TRP A 273 -3.07 14.12 16.62
C TRP A 273 -3.32 15.62 16.50
N ASP A 274 -2.85 16.42 17.46
CA ASP A 274 -3.09 17.88 17.49
C ASP A 274 -2.50 18.56 16.24
N ILE A 275 -1.34 18.09 15.79
CA ILE A 275 -0.71 18.56 14.55
C ILE A 275 -1.58 18.20 13.34
N LEU A 276 -1.97 16.93 13.21
CA LEU A 276 -2.72 16.44 12.05
C LEU A 276 -4.14 17.04 11.98
N GLU A 277 -4.78 17.25 13.13
CA GLU A 277 -6.11 17.86 13.22
C GLU A 277 -6.10 19.31 12.72
N HIS A 278 -5.09 20.10 13.09
CA HIS A 278 -4.94 21.47 12.56
C HIS A 278 -4.49 21.48 11.10
N LEU A 279 -3.66 20.54 10.66
CA LEU A 279 -3.27 20.42 9.26
C LEU A 279 -4.43 19.96 8.36
N ALA A 280 -5.41 19.22 8.90
CA ALA A 280 -6.61 18.83 8.17
C ALA A 280 -7.48 20.03 7.75
N CYS A 281 -7.29 21.20 8.38
CA CYS A 281 -7.89 22.46 7.94
C CYS A 281 -7.47 22.89 6.55
N TYR A 282 -6.36 22.38 6.03
CA TYR A 282 -5.84 22.79 4.74
C TYR A 282 -6.07 21.70 3.71
N ARG A 283 -6.38 22.12 2.48
CA ARG A 283 -6.40 21.23 1.32
C ARG A 283 -5.44 21.73 0.26
N ASN A 284 -4.94 20.80 -0.54
CA ASN A 284 -4.10 21.17 -1.66
C ASN A 284 -4.92 21.84 -2.76
N THR A 285 -4.36 22.92 -3.30
CA THR A 285 -4.77 23.48 -4.58
C THR A 285 -3.77 23.07 -5.67
N VAL A 286 -4.19 23.14 -6.93
CA VAL A 286 -3.34 22.81 -8.08
C VAL A 286 -2.13 23.75 -8.18
N ASP A 287 -2.31 25.02 -7.83
CA ASP A 287 -1.29 26.06 -7.81
C ASP A 287 -0.48 26.13 -6.50
N GLY A 288 -0.75 25.23 -5.54
CA GLY A 288 -0.02 25.14 -4.27
C GLY A 288 -0.36 26.21 -3.23
N GLN A 289 -1.38 27.04 -3.49
CA GLN A 289 -1.92 28.01 -2.55
C GLN A 289 -2.56 27.35 -1.32
N LEU A 290 -2.54 28.07 -0.20
CA LEU A 290 -3.19 27.65 1.03
C LEU A 290 -4.71 27.84 0.90
N GLN A 291 -5.48 26.76 0.96
CA GLN A 291 -6.94 26.82 0.97
C GLN A 291 -7.48 26.06 2.18
N LEU A 292 -8.48 26.67 2.84
CA LEU A 292 -9.19 26.01 3.93
C LEU A 292 -10.11 24.91 3.38
N ASP A 293 -10.21 23.83 4.15
CA ASP A 293 -11.15 22.75 3.95
C ASP A 293 -12.29 22.87 4.96
N GLU A 294 -13.39 23.48 4.52
CA GLU A 294 -14.61 23.68 5.31
C GLU A 294 -15.19 22.37 5.85
N ARG A 295 -14.83 21.21 5.26
CA ARG A 295 -15.21 19.92 5.82
C ARG A 295 -14.63 19.71 7.20
N PHE A 296 -13.41 20.19 7.45
CA PHE A 296 -12.67 19.90 8.68
C PHE A 296 -12.47 21.12 9.57
N CYS A 297 -12.71 22.33 9.07
CA CYS A 297 -12.48 23.54 9.86
C CYS A 297 -13.58 24.57 9.72
N ASP A 298 -13.77 25.29 10.82
CA ASP A 298 -14.69 26.43 10.89
C ASP A 298 -14.02 27.66 10.29
N ASP A 299 -14.78 28.41 9.48
CA ASP A 299 -14.31 29.68 8.94
C ASP A 299 -14.36 30.75 10.03
N THR A 300 -13.19 31.10 10.55
CA THR A 300 -13.02 32.16 11.53
C THR A 300 -12.88 33.54 10.89
N GLY A 301 -12.92 33.65 9.56
CA GLY A 301 -12.60 34.86 8.81
C GLY A 301 -11.09 35.14 8.71
N ASP A 302 -10.24 34.37 9.41
CA ASP A 302 -8.78 34.46 9.35
C ASP A 302 -8.17 33.09 9.01
N LYS A 303 -7.68 32.96 7.76
CA LYS A 303 -7.03 31.73 7.26
C LYS A 303 -5.76 31.33 8.02
N ARG A 304 -5.21 32.22 8.86
CA ARG A 304 -4.07 31.94 9.75
C ARG A 304 -4.47 31.32 11.07
N LYS A 305 -5.75 31.39 11.44
CA LYS A 305 -6.31 30.83 12.68
C LYS A 305 -7.49 29.89 12.41
N PRO A 306 -7.37 28.93 11.48
CA PRO A 306 -8.46 27.99 11.28
C PRO A 306 -8.59 27.13 12.53
N GLN A 307 -9.83 26.87 12.93
CA GLN A 307 -10.14 26.01 14.07
C GLN A 307 -10.69 24.69 13.57
N PRO A 308 -10.14 23.55 13.99
CA PRO A 308 -10.73 22.25 13.71
C PRO A 308 -12.16 22.17 14.23
N ASN A 309 -13.08 21.71 13.39
CA ASN A 309 -14.50 21.60 13.74
C ASN A 309 -14.88 20.23 14.34
N GLY A 310 -13.88 19.39 14.61
CA GLY A 310 -14.06 18.05 15.16
C GLY A 310 -14.72 17.04 14.20
N ASN A 311 -14.74 17.29 12.88
CA ASN A 311 -15.22 16.28 11.93
C ASN A 311 -14.17 15.19 11.63
N LEU A 312 -12.88 15.48 11.78
CA LEU A 312 -11.82 14.50 11.52
C LEU A 312 -11.90 13.29 12.46
N GLN A 313 -12.16 13.52 13.75
CA GLN A 313 -12.36 12.46 14.75
C GLN A 313 -13.59 11.58 14.49
N LYS A 314 -14.54 12.02 13.66
CA LYS A 314 -15.73 11.25 13.28
C LYS A 314 -15.46 10.25 12.16
N LEU A 315 -14.31 10.35 11.50
CA LEU A 315 -13.92 9.43 10.44
C LEU A 315 -13.44 8.09 11.01
N ALA A 316 -13.82 6.99 10.34
CA ALA A 316 -13.43 5.65 10.73
C ALA A 316 -13.32 4.69 9.53
N TRP A 317 -12.59 3.60 9.74
CA TRP A 317 -12.71 2.39 8.93
C TRP A 317 -13.63 1.41 9.66
N SER A 318 -14.49 0.73 8.92
CA SER A 318 -15.44 -0.20 9.51
C SER A 318 -15.79 -1.32 8.53
N LEU A 319 -16.21 -2.46 9.08
CA LEU A 319 -16.84 -3.50 8.29
C LEU A 319 -18.23 -3.05 7.82
N LYS A 320 -18.79 -3.82 6.88
CA LYS A 320 -20.15 -3.61 6.37
C LYS A 320 -21.15 -3.52 7.54
N GLY A 321 -22.00 -2.49 7.49
CA GLY A 321 -23.00 -2.25 8.54
C GLY A 321 -22.48 -1.46 9.74
N GLY A 322 -21.31 -0.81 9.65
CA GLY A 322 -20.75 -0.03 10.77
C GLY A 322 -20.13 -0.90 11.89
N LYS A 323 -19.81 -2.17 11.59
CA LYS A 323 -19.30 -3.12 12.59
C LYS A 323 -17.79 -2.99 12.79
N ASP A 324 -17.37 -3.15 14.05
CA ASP A 324 -15.96 -3.13 14.48
C ASP A 324 -15.21 -1.90 13.96
N PRO A 325 -15.68 -0.68 14.28
CA PRO A 325 -15.08 0.53 13.74
C PRO A 325 -13.71 0.80 14.39
N LEU A 326 -12.76 1.25 13.57
CA LEU A 326 -11.52 1.88 14.01
C LEU A 326 -11.57 3.36 13.63
N THR A 327 -11.61 4.25 14.61
CA THR A 327 -11.59 5.68 14.34
C THR A 327 -10.19 6.14 13.92
N VAL A 328 -10.15 7.21 13.14
CA VAL A 328 -8.87 7.84 12.75
C VAL A 328 -8.10 8.29 13.99
N LYS A 329 -8.78 8.82 15.01
CA LYS A 329 -8.14 9.30 16.24
C LYS A 329 -7.47 8.16 17.02
N GLU A 330 -8.17 7.05 17.23
CA GLU A 330 -7.62 5.86 17.89
C GLU A 330 -6.36 5.35 17.17
N TRP A 331 -6.39 5.32 15.84
CA TRP A 331 -5.23 4.96 15.06
C TRP A 331 -4.04 5.91 15.26
N ILE A 332 -4.23 7.22 15.12
CA ILE A 332 -3.13 8.19 15.29
C ILE A 332 -2.56 8.17 16.72
N ASP A 333 -3.42 8.09 17.74
CA ASP A 333 -2.98 8.00 19.13
C ASP A 333 -2.17 6.71 19.38
N SER A 334 -2.52 5.61 18.71
CA SER A 334 -1.76 4.36 18.80
C SER A 334 -0.37 4.47 18.17
N ILE A 335 -0.19 5.20 17.07
CA ILE A 335 1.14 5.40 16.46
C ILE A 335 2.09 6.05 17.47
N GLN A 336 1.65 7.12 18.13
CA GLN A 336 2.49 7.87 19.07
C GLN A 336 2.76 7.07 20.35
N SER A 337 1.71 6.55 21.00
CA SER A 337 1.82 5.83 22.28
C SER A 337 2.57 4.50 22.18
N THR A 338 2.37 3.77 21.08
CA THR A 338 3.09 2.52 20.84
C THR A 338 4.56 2.80 20.53
N SER A 339 4.88 3.86 19.78
CA SER A 339 6.28 4.20 19.48
C SER A 339 7.12 4.45 20.74
N THR A 340 6.53 4.98 21.82
CA THR A 340 7.22 5.19 23.09
C THR A 340 7.51 3.88 23.83
N ASN A 341 6.72 2.83 23.58
CA ASN A 341 6.85 1.51 24.21
C ASN A 341 7.66 0.52 23.34
N GLY A 342 7.86 0.82 22.06
CA GLY A 342 8.66 0.03 21.13
C GLY A 342 8.36 0.40 19.67
N HIS A 343 9.38 0.60 18.85
CA HIS A 343 9.19 1.01 17.45
C HIS A 343 8.69 -0.11 16.53
N ASP A 344 8.73 -1.36 16.98
CA ASP A 344 8.31 -2.54 16.21
C ASP A 344 6.99 -3.15 16.73
N LEU A 345 6.26 -2.41 17.56
CA LEU A 345 4.94 -2.81 18.04
C LEU A 345 3.85 -2.33 17.06
N PRO A 346 2.80 -3.12 16.81
CA PRO A 346 1.76 -2.78 15.84
C PRO A 346 0.94 -1.56 16.29
N ASP A 347 0.59 -0.69 15.33
CA ASP A 347 -0.44 0.33 15.53
C ASP A 347 -1.85 -0.24 15.30
N ALA A 348 -2.88 0.47 15.77
CA ALA A 348 -4.26 -0.02 15.73
C ALA A 348 -4.78 -0.29 14.30
N LEU A 349 -4.28 0.43 13.27
CA LEU A 349 -4.69 0.17 11.89
C LEU A 349 -4.06 -1.12 11.36
N SER A 350 -2.81 -1.40 11.71
CA SER A 350 -2.16 -2.68 11.43
C SER A 350 -2.88 -3.85 12.11
N GLU A 351 -3.23 -3.73 13.38
CA GLU A 351 -3.97 -4.79 14.10
C GLU A 351 -5.37 -5.01 13.50
N TRP A 352 -6.06 -3.92 13.16
CA TRP A 352 -7.38 -3.97 12.54
C TRP A 352 -7.34 -4.61 11.15
N ASP A 353 -6.33 -4.26 10.34
CA ASP A 353 -6.09 -4.86 9.02
C ASP A 353 -5.79 -6.36 9.10
N GLU A 354 -4.98 -6.79 10.06
CA GLU A 354 -4.70 -8.21 10.32
C GLU A 354 -5.95 -8.99 10.76
N LYS A 355 -6.77 -8.39 11.63
CA LYS A 355 -7.98 -9.02 12.14
C LYS A 355 -9.06 -9.20 11.08
N HIS A 356 -9.14 -8.27 10.12
CA HIS A 356 -10.31 -8.17 9.23
C HIS A 356 -10.02 -8.38 7.75
N PHE A 357 -8.77 -8.21 7.31
CA PHE A 357 -8.35 -8.33 5.93
C PHE A 357 -7.19 -9.34 5.82
N ASP A 358 -6.11 -8.99 5.12
CA ASP A 358 -4.97 -9.87 4.86
C ASP A 358 -3.73 -9.57 5.76
N GLY A 359 -3.75 -8.48 6.54
CA GLY A 359 -2.64 -8.09 7.43
C GLY A 359 -1.37 -7.60 6.72
N GLN A 360 -1.47 -7.08 5.49
CA GLN A 360 -0.35 -6.49 4.76
C GLN A 360 0.11 -5.14 5.32
N ILE A 361 -0.74 -4.33 5.96
CA ILE A 361 -0.29 -3.07 6.62
C ILE A 361 0.56 -3.46 7.83
N GLY A 362 1.87 -3.22 7.73
CA GLY A 362 2.81 -3.66 8.76
C GLY A 362 3.16 -5.15 8.75
N GLY A 363 2.73 -5.89 7.72
CA GLY A 363 3.00 -7.32 7.59
C GLY A 363 4.49 -7.66 7.60
N PHE A 364 5.37 -6.76 7.16
CA PHE A 364 6.82 -7.00 7.16
C PHE A 364 7.40 -6.89 8.57
N SER A 365 6.96 -5.91 9.37
CA SER A 365 7.37 -5.81 10.78
C SER A 365 6.95 -7.05 11.57
N ARG A 366 5.72 -7.55 11.33
CA ARG A 366 5.21 -8.80 11.93
C ARG A 366 6.07 -10.02 11.60
N LEU A 367 6.60 -10.07 10.38
CA LEU A 367 7.52 -11.12 9.92
C LEU A 367 8.97 -10.90 10.38
N GLY A 368 9.23 -9.89 11.21
CA GLY A 368 10.57 -9.56 11.70
C GLY A 368 11.49 -8.99 10.61
N LYS A 369 10.95 -8.50 9.50
CA LYS A 369 11.76 -7.94 8.43
C LYS A 369 12.22 -6.53 8.81
N PRO A 370 13.54 -6.27 8.81
CA PRO A 370 14.06 -4.97 9.15
C PRO A 370 13.72 -3.92 8.06
N PHE A 371 14.03 -2.67 8.36
CA PHE A 371 14.13 -1.65 7.32
C PHE A 371 15.19 -2.00 6.29
N GLU A 372 14.92 -1.62 5.04
CA GLU A 372 15.91 -1.65 3.97
C GLU A 372 16.90 -0.50 4.14
N THR A 373 18.01 -0.56 3.42
CA THR A 373 18.97 0.55 3.36
C THR A 373 18.82 1.31 2.05
N ALA A 374 18.92 2.64 2.11
CA ALA A 374 19.04 3.43 0.90
C ALA A 374 20.28 2.98 0.10
N LEU A 375 20.09 2.64 -1.18
CA LEU A 375 21.15 2.26 -2.12
C LEU A 375 22.44 3.09 -1.95
N GLY A 376 23.54 2.41 -1.64
CA GLY A 376 24.86 3.04 -1.44
C GLY A 376 25.02 3.81 -0.12
N SER A 377 24.13 3.60 0.85
CA SER A 377 24.11 4.28 2.15
C SER A 377 23.78 3.31 3.29
N LYS A 378 23.95 3.78 4.54
CA LYS A 378 23.51 3.08 5.76
C LYS A 378 22.16 3.58 6.28
N ARG A 379 21.56 4.59 5.62
CA ARG A 379 20.28 5.17 6.02
C ARG A 379 19.18 4.12 5.90
N LYS A 380 18.49 3.85 7.01
CA LYS A 380 17.32 2.97 7.07
C LYS A 380 16.12 3.64 6.39
N ILE A 381 15.35 2.85 5.65
CA ILE A 381 14.15 3.29 4.93
C ILE A 381 13.05 2.23 5.00
N ALA A 382 11.81 2.69 5.02
CA ALA A 382 10.64 1.83 5.00
C ALA A 382 10.40 1.23 3.61
N LEU A 383 9.70 0.09 3.60
CA LEU A 383 9.15 -0.52 2.41
C LEU A 383 7.72 -0.04 2.20
N TRP A 384 7.44 0.41 0.99
CA TRP A 384 6.15 0.94 0.59
C TRP A 384 5.57 0.10 -0.52
N GLU A 385 4.29 -0.21 -0.42
CA GLU A 385 3.51 -0.77 -1.50
C GLU A 385 2.79 0.36 -2.25
N PHE A 386 2.89 0.28 -3.57
CA PHE A 386 2.33 1.18 -4.54
C PHE A 386 1.29 0.43 -5.36
N ARG A 387 0.01 0.73 -5.12
CA ARG A 387 -1.14 0.03 -5.71
C ARG A 387 -1.69 0.78 -6.91
N GLY A 388 -2.40 0.06 -7.79
CA GLY A 388 -3.11 0.68 -8.90
C GLY A 388 -2.18 1.47 -9.83
N LEU A 389 -0.99 0.92 -10.15
CA LEU A 389 -0.01 1.52 -11.07
C LEU A 389 -0.42 1.38 -12.55
N GLY A 390 -1.64 0.92 -12.79
CA GLY A 390 -2.25 0.81 -14.10
C GLY A 390 -2.54 -0.64 -14.48
N ASP A 391 -3.35 -0.74 -15.51
CA ASP A 391 -3.71 -1.99 -16.16
C ASP A 391 -2.80 -2.16 -17.38
N ILE A 392 -2.04 -3.26 -17.40
CA ILE A 392 -1.02 -3.52 -18.43
C ILE A 392 -1.27 -4.85 -19.12
N THR A 393 -0.89 -4.94 -20.38
CA THR A 393 -0.88 -6.20 -21.13
C THR A 393 0.48 -6.88 -21.02
N GLN A 394 0.55 -8.14 -21.43
CA GLN A 394 1.79 -8.91 -21.45
C GLN A 394 2.94 -8.19 -22.19
N SER A 395 2.65 -7.50 -23.31
CA SER A 395 3.69 -6.79 -24.08
C SER A 395 4.29 -5.61 -23.31
N GLN A 396 3.52 -4.99 -22.41
CA GLN A 396 3.89 -3.79 -21.67
C GLN A 396 4.66 -4.05 -20.36
N ILE A 397 4.63 -5.29 -19.84
CA ILE A 397 5.23 -5.65 -18.54
C ILE A 397 6.66 -5.12 -18.40
N SER A 398 7.58 -5.50 -19.28
CA SER A 398 9.00 -5.12 -19.15
C SER A 398 9.18 -3.60 -19.11
N GLN A 399 8.51 -2.85 -19.99
CA GLN A 399 8.61 -1.40 -20.03
C GLN A 399 8.13 -0.74 -18.73
N HIS A 400 7.00 -1.21 -18.17
CA HIS A 400 6.46 -0.64 -16.95
C HIS A 400 7.31 -0.98 -15.72
N LEU A 401 7.77 -2.22 -15.58
CA LEU A 401 8.60 -2.61 -14.43
C LEU A 401 9.95 -1.89 -14.46
N GLU A 402 10.57 -1.76 -15.63
CA GLU A 402 11.81 -0.99 -15.81
C GLU A 402 11.62 0.50 -15.45
N ALA A 403 10.52 1.12 -15.90
CA ALA A 403 10.22 2.51 -15.60
C ALA A 403 10.06 2.76 -14.09
N ILE A 404 9.39 1.85 -13.38
CA ILE A 404 9.29 1.89 -11.92
C ILE A 404 10.68 1.77 -11.29
N GLN A 405 11.48 0.78 -11.68
CA GLN A 405 12.79 0.55 -11.11
C GLN A 405 13.72 1.76 -11.28
N VAL A 406 13.75 2.35 -12.48
CA VAL A 406 14.50 3.59 -12.78
C VAL A 406 14.05 4.74 -11.88
N GLN A 407 12.74 4.90 -11.67
CA GLN A 407 12.20 5.96 -10.84
C GLN A 407 12.55 5.78 -9.35
N VAL A 408 12.48 4.55 -8.82
CA VAL A 408 12.92 4.25 -7.44
C VAL A 408 14.42 4.56 -7.30
N VAL A 409 15.27 4.11 -8.22
CA VAL A 409 16.71 4.43 -8.23
C VAL A 409 16.96 5.94 -8.26
N LYS A 410 16.15 6.71 -9.01
CA LYS A 410 16.26 8.18 -9.05
C LYS A 410 16.02 8.80 -7.67
N PHE A 411 15.02 8.35 -6.92
CA PHE A 411 14.80 8.79 -5.54
C PHE A 411 15.95 8.40 -4.62
N HIS A 412 16.47 7.18 -4.73
CA HIS A 412 17.65 6.74 -3.99
C HIS A 412 18.87 7.62 -4.26
N LYS A 413 19.15 7.96 -5.51
CA LYS A 413 20.25 8.88 -5.86
C LYS A 413 20.03 10.28 -5.26
N ARG A 414 18.78 10.75 -5.23
CA ARG A 414 18.42 12.08 -4.70
C ARG A 414 18.49 12.18 -3.17
N TYR A 415 18.03 11.16 -2.45
CA TYR A 415 17.80 11.23 -0.99
C TYR A 415 18.62 10.23 -0.16
N SER A 416 19.52 9.44 -0.75
CA SER A 416 20.39 8.49 -0.02
C SER A 416 21.32 9.15 1.01
N LYS A 417 21.68 10.42 0.77
CA LYS A 417 22.58 11.22 1.62
C LYS A 417 21.86 12.31 2.42
N SER A 418 20.55 12.51 2.24
CA SER A 418 19.83 13.58 2.92
C SER A 418 19.54 13.23 4.37
N LEU A 419 20.58 13.27 5.19
CA LEU A 419 20.49 13.65 6.60
C LEU A 419 21.75 14.45 6.97
N PRO A 420 21.83 15.74 6.64
CA PRO A 420 22.50 16.67 7.52
C PRO A 420 21.58 16.91 8.73
N SER A 421 22.14 16.68 9.91
CA SER A 421 21.63 17.02 11.24
C SER A 421 20.98 18.40 11.32
#